data_AF-A0A2S7KRZ0-F1
#
_entry.id   AF-A0A2S7KRZ0-F1
#
_cell.length_a   1.000
_cell.length_b   1.000
_cell.length_c   1.000
_cell.angle_alpha   90.00
_cell.angle_beta   90.00
_cell.angle_gamma   90.00
#
_symmetry.space_group_name_H-M   'P 1'
#
loop_
_entity.id
_entity.type
_entity.pdbx_description
1 polymer ?
#
loop_
_entity_poly.entity_id
_entity_poly.type
_entity_poly.pdbx_seq_one_letter_code
_entity_poly.pdbx_strand_id
1 'polypeptide(L)'
;MNSDYPAIRQLAELQKALKPKITAVEGQYLQKEYYPLVHFELRGTTFPIYVDDEYTDLELGNRLLNLCLVLRALENYLDAEDYLVWCTQHGLDFGDSAAREYHMGLGTMVREIRKWIDPIDSFISDFDFELNAGAAQYLRRTT
;
A
#
# COMPACT_ATOMS: atom_id res chain seq x y z
N MET A 1 18.61 -0.81 9.91
CA MET A 1 18.74 -2.09 9.18
C MET A 1 19.70 -1.87 8.03
N ASN A 2 20.81 -2.61 7.96
CA ASN A 2 21.58 -2.74 6.72
C ASN A 2 21.15 -4.07 6.10
N SER A 3 20.21 -4.00 5.17
CA SER A 3 19.82 -5.12 4.32
C SER A 3 20.68 -5.08 3.05
N ASP A 4 21.17 -6.23 2.60
CA ASP A 4 21.88 -6.33 1.31
C ASP A 4 20.94 -6.08 0.11
N TYR A 5 19.62 -6.19 0.28
CA TYR A 5 18.63 -5.90 -0.75
C TYR A 5 18.60 -4.39 -1.10
N PRO A 6 18.85 -4.01 -2.37
CA PRO A 6 18.71 -2.62 -2.83
C PRO A 6 17.30 -2.06 -2.63
N ALA A 7 16.26 -2.86 -2.85
CA ALA A 7 14.85 -2.51 -2.67
C ALA A 7 14.56 -1.96 -1.27
N ILE A 8 15.00 -2.68 -0.23
CA ILE A 8 14.80 -2.26 1.17
C ILE A 8 15.56 -0.96 1.46
N ARG A 9 16.73 -0.75 0.85
CA ARG A 9 17.49 0.50 1.00
C ARG A 9 16.74 1.68 0.39
N GLN A 10 16.19 1.52 -0.81
CA GLN A 10 15.39 2.56 -1.47
C GLN A 10 14.13 2.92 -0.65
N LEU A 11 13.41 1.90 -0.18
CA LEU A 11 12.25 2.07 0.68
C LEU A 11 12.59 2.77 2.00
N ALA A 12 13.75 2.43 2.60
CA ALA A 12 14.23 3.07 3.82
C ALA A 12 14.62 4.55 3.62
N GLU A 13 15.25 4.89 2.50
CA GLU A 13 15.56 6.29 2.18
C GLU A 13 14.28 7.11 1.95
N LEU A 14 13.28 6.54 1.26
CA LEU A 14 11.97 7.17 1.12
C LEU A 14 11.29 7.39 2.49
N GLN A 15 11.28 6.36 3.33
CA GLN A 15 10.72 6.41 4.67
C GLN A 15 11.40 7.48 5.54
N LYS A 16 12.73 7.61 5.43
CA LYS A 16 13.52 8.61 6.17
C LYS A 16 13.28 10.03 5.67
N ALA A 17 13.15 10.23 4.36
CA ALA A 17 12.93 11.53 3.74
C ALA A 17 11.54 12.11 4.06
N LEU A 18 10.52 11.24 4.05
CA LEU A 18 9.12 11.65 4.20
C LEU A 18 8.58 11.47 5.60
N LYS A 19 9.12 10.51 6.36
CA LYS A 19 8.68 10.13 7.71
C LYS A 19 7.17 9.92 7.79
N PRO A 20 6.56 9.14 6.87
CA PRO A 20 5.12 8.92 6.90
C PRO A 20 4.71 8.23 8.19
N LYS A 21 3.46 8.44 8.60
CA LYS A 21 2.81 7.63 9.62
C LYS A 21 1.74 6.80 8.94
N ILE A 22 1.65 5.54 9.34
CA ILE A 22 0.69 4.58 8.82
C ILE A 22 0.03 3.95 10.03
N THR A 23 -1.28 4.06 10.10
CA THR A 23 -2.08 3.55 11.22
C THR A 23 -3.26 2.79 10.66
N ALA A 24 -3.39 1.51 11.03
CA ALA A 24 -4.58 0.72 10.72
C ALA A 24 -5.79 1.29 11.46
N VAL A 25 -6.92 1.37 10.76
CA VAL A 25 -8.20 1.87 11.27
C VAL A 25 -9.33 0.97 10.79
N GLU A 26 -10.48 1.05 11.45
CA GLU A 26 -11.67 0.33 10.98
C GLU A 26 -12.11 0.87 9.61
N GLY A 27 -12.22 -0.02 8.63
CA GLY A 27 -12.69 0.28 7.28
C GLY A 27 -14.20 0.49 7.23
N GLN A 28 -14.66 1.42 6.40
CA GLN A 28 -16.08 1.76 6.25
C GLN A 28 -16.70 1.31 4.91
N TYR A 29 -15.87 0.99 3.92
CA TYR A 29 -16.26 0.84 2.51
C TYR A 29 -16.02 -0.58 1.99
N LEU A 30 -14.86 -1.18 2.28
CA LEU A 30 -14.52 -2.53 1.82
C LEU A 30 -14.48 -3.46 3.03
N GLN A 31 -15.49 -4.31 3.18
CA GLN A 31 -15.54 -5.31 4.25
C GLN A 31 -14.91 -6.63 3.76
N LYS A 32 -13.58 -6.63 3.63
CA LYS A 32 -12.79 -7.84 3.38
C LYS A 32 -11.81 -8.07 4.51
N GLU A 33 -11.72 -9.33 4.96
CA GLU A 33 -10.91 -9.76 6.10
C GLU A 33 -9.43 -9.37 5.97
N TYR A 34 -8.87 -9.47 4.76
CA TYR A 34 -7.48 -9.14 4.45
C TYR A 34 -7.29 -7.79 3.76
N TYR A 35 -8.29 -6.90 3.85
CA TYR A 35 -8.24 -5.60 3.16
C TYR A 35 -8.48 -4.45 4.15
N PRO A 36 -7.61 -4.27 5.15
CA PRO A 36 -7.78 -3.22 6.16
C PRO A 36 -7.61 -1.82 5.56
N LEU A 37 -8.31 -0.86 6.17
CA LEU A 37 -8.09 0.56 5.90
C LEU A 37 -6.91 1.07 6.74
N VAL A 38 -6.01 1.82 6.11
CA VAL A 38 -4.96 2.55 6.82
C VAL A 38 -5.08 4.04 6.58
N HIS A 39 -4.78 4.82 7.62
CA HIS A 39 -4.49 6.24 7.48
C HIS A 39 -3.01 6.41 7.14
N PHE A 40 -2.74 6.77 5.89
CA PHE A 40 -1.42 7.18 5.43
C PHE A 40 -1.27 8.70 5.61
N GLU A 41 -0.56 9.11 6.65
CA GLU A 41 -0.27 10.52 6.92
C GLU A 41 1.05 10.94 6.28
N LEU A 42 0.97 11.91 5.38
CA LEU A 42 2.10 12.49 4.67
C LEU A 42 2.00 14.02 4.70
N ARG A 43 3.02 14.68 5.24
CA ARG A 43 3.12 16.15 5.35
C ARG A 43 1.88 16.83 5.98
N GLY A 44 1.25 16.15 6.95
CA GLY A 44 0.06 16.66 7.65
C GLY A 44 -1.25 16.47 6.91
N THR A 45 -1.24 15.79 5.76
CA THR A 45 -2.44 15.31 5.06
C THR A 45 -2.61 13.82 5.31
N THR A 46 -3.83 13.39 5.57
CA THR A 46 -4.17 11.97 5.79
C THR A 46 -4.91 11.42 4.59
N PHE A 47 -4.43 10.30 4.08
CA PHE A 47 -5.02 9.56 2.97
C PHE A 47 -5.57 8.22 3.48
N PRO A 48 -6.88 7.98 3.41
CA PRO A 48 -7.46 6.67 3.69
C PRO A 48 -7.15 5.70 2.54
N ILE A 49 -6.27 4.72 2.77
CA ILE A 49 -5.85 3.75 1.77
C ILE A 49 -6.20 2.34 2.23
N TYR A 50 -6.96 1.58 1.44
CA TYR A 50 -7.10 0.15 1.68
C TYR A 50 -5.85 -0.56 1.16
N VAL A 51 -5.32 -1.50 1.95
CA VAL A 51 -4.13 -2.27 1.59
C VAL A 51 -4.43 -3.76 1.64
N ASP A 52 -3.75 -4.53 0.81
CA ASP A 52 -3.79 -5.99 0.87
C ASP A 52 -2.88 -6.49 1.99
N ASP A 53 -3.48 -7.01 3.05
CA ASP A 53 -2.79 -7.49 4.26
C ASP A 53 -2.98 -9.00 4.47
N GLU A 54 -2.96 -9.78 3.38
CA GLU A 54 -3.12 -11.25 3.39
C GLU A 54 -2.20 -11.95 4.41
N TYR A 55 -1.00 -11.41 4.65
CA TYR A 55 0.00 -11.97 5.55
C TYR A 55 -0.04 -11.39 6.98
N THR A 56 -1.05 -10.60 7.35
CA THR A 56 -1.12 -9.87 8.64
C THR A 56 0.14 -9.03 8.91
N ASP A 57 0.70 -8.47 7.84
CA ASP A 57 1.94 -7.71 7.83
C ASP A 57 1.84 -6.44 8.68
N LEU A 58 0.65 -5.83 8.78
CA LEU A 58 0.43 -4.66 9.64
C LEU A 58 0.63 -4.96 11.14
N GLU A 59 0.34 -6.18 11.59
CA GLU A 59 0.50 -6.59 13.00
C GLU A 59 1.96 -6.69 13.42
N LEU A 60 2.86 -6.90 12.46
CA LEU A 60 4.30 -6.98 12.71
C LEU A 60 4.91 -5.63 13.13
N GLY A 61 4.20 -4.52 12.89
CA GLY A 61 4.67 -3.19 13.25
C GLY A 61 5.91 -2.73 12.48
N ASN A 62 6.31 -3.45 11.42
CA ASN A 62 7.46 -3.09 10.60
C ASN A 62 7.10 -1.90 9.71
N ARG A 63 7.61 -0.72 10.06
CA ARG A 63 7.33 0.54 9.36
C ARG A 63 7.68 0.53 7.87
N LEU A 64 8.70 -0.23 7.47
CA LEU A 64 9.07 -0.35 6.05
C LEU A 64 8.06 -1.23 5.32
N LEU A 65 7.67 -2.35 5.92
CA LEU A 65 6.66 -3.23 5.36
C LEU A 65 5.31 -2.53 5.23
N ASN A 66 4.88 -1.78 6.25
CA ASN A 66 3.66 -0.99 6.19
C ASN A 66 3.71 0.06 5.06
N LEU A 67 4.85 0.70 4.85
CA LEU A 67 5.03 1.63 3.73
C LEU A 67 4.98 0.90 2.38
N CYS A 68 5.61 -0.28 2.29
CA CYS A 68 5.52 -1.13 1.10
C CYS A 68 4.06 -1.45 0.75
N LEU A 69 3.25 -1.87 1.72
CA LEU A 69 1.83 -2.18 1.54
C LEU A 69 1.04 -1.01 0.96
N VAL A 70 1.24 0.18 1.50
CA VAL A 70 0.58 1.40 1.01
C VAL A 70 1.00 1.71 -0.43
N LEU A 71 2.30 1.63 -0.73
CA LEU A 71 2.80 1.91 -2.08
C LEU A 71 2.25 0.89 -3.09
N ARG A 72 2.22 -0.40 -2.74
CA ARG A 72 1.63 -1.47 -3.57
C ARG A 72 0.15 -1.24 -3.86
N ALA A 73 -0.63 -0.82 -2.86
CA ALA A 73 -2.04 -0.48 -3.08
C ALA A 73 -2.23 0.68 -4.08
N LEU A 74 -1.33 1.67 -4.04
CA LEU A 74 -1.34 2.79 -4.98
C LEU A 74 -0.86 2.38 -6.38
N GLU A 75 0.15 1.51 -6.48
CA GLU A 75 0.61 0.89 -7.73
C GLU A 75 -0.52 0.09 -8.39
N ASN A 76 -1.21 -0.77 -7.65
CA ASN A 76 -2.35 -1.55 -8.16
C ASN A 76 -3.44 -0.65 -8.76
N TYR A 77 -3.71 0.51 -8.15
CA TYR A 77 -4.65 1.50 -8.71
C TYR A 77 -4.12 2.12 -10.01
N LEU A 78 -2.82 2.42 -10.08
CA LEU A 78 -2.19 3.05 -11.24
C LEU A 78 -2.05 2.10 -12.43
N ASP A 79 -1.87 0.80 -12.16
CA ASP A 79 -1.72 -0.25 -13.16
C ASP A 79 -3.06 -0.76 -13.68
N ALA A 80 -4.15 -0.54 -12.94
CA ALA A 80 -5.49 -0.84 -13.40
C ALA A 80 -5.92 0.11 -14.54
N GLU A 81 -6.29 -0.46 -15.69
CA GLU A 81 -6.77 0.31 -16.84
C GLU A 81 -8.05 1.09 -16.52
N ASP A 82 -8.96 0.46 -15.78
CA ASP A 82 -10.22 1.06 -15.37
C ASP A 82 -10.73 0.45 -14.04
N TYR A 83 -11.90 0.95 -13.61
CA TYR A 83 -12.55 0.49 -12.39
C TYR A 83 -12.93 -1.00 -12.41
N LEU A 84 -13.30 -1.57 -13.56
CA LEU A 84 -13.66 -2.98 -13.66
C LEU A 84 -12.44 -3.87 -13.48
N VAL A 85 -11.31 -3.47 -14.08
CA VAL A 85 -10.01 -4.15 -13.88
C VAL A 85 -9.59 -4.05 -12.43
N TRP A 86 -9.67 -2.86 -11.82
CA TRP A 86 -9.34 -2.66 -10.42
C TRP A 86 -10.21 -3.52 -9.48
N CYS A 87 -11.53 -3.55 -9.70
CA CYS A 87 -12.42 -4.44 -8.95
C CYS A 87 -12.05 -5.91 -9.11
N THR A 88 -11.72 -6.33 -10.33
CA THR A 88 -11.35 -7.74 -10.61
C THR A 88 -10.09 -8.14 -9.86
N GLN A 89 -9.04 -7.31 -9.91
CA GLN A 89 -7.76 -7.55 -9.22
C GLN A 89 -7.95 -7.72 -7.70
N HIS A 90 -8.86 -6.96 -7.11
CA HIS A 90 -9.13 -6.98 -5.67
C HIS A 90 -10.31 -7.88 -5.29
N GLY A 91 -10.89 -8.61 -6.25
CA GLY A 91 -12.08 -9.44 -6.07
C GLY A 91 -13.28 -8.71 -5.46
N LEU A 92 -13.50 -7.46 -5.87
CA LEU A 92 -14.60 -6.59 -5.42
C LEU A 92 -15.79 -6.68 -6.39
N ASP A 93 -16.99 -6.44 -5.86
CA ASP A 93 -18.19 -6.30 -6.69
C ASP A 93 -18.18 -4.93 -7.38
N PHE A 94 -18.21 -4.92 -8.72
CA PHE A 94 -18.28 -3.67 -9.50
C PHE A 94 -19.63 -2.95 -9.35
N GLY A 95 -20.65 -3.62 -8.82
CA GLY A 95 -21.95 -3.03 -8.47
C GLY A 95 -21.91 -2.25 -7.15
N ASP A 96 -20.84 -2.37 -6.35
CA ASP A 96 -20.73 -1.72 -5.05
C ASP A 96 -20.43 -0.22 -5.20
N SER A 97 -21.41 0.61 -4.83
CA SER A 97 -21.28 2.07 -4.86
C SER A 97 -20.17 2.59 -3.94
N ALA A 98 -19.88 1.93 -2.83
CA ALA A 98 -18.83 2.32 -1.89
C ALA A 98 -17.44 2.09 -2.52
N ALA A 99 -17.23 0.93 -3.15
CA ALA A 99 -16.01 0.63 -3.89
C ALA A 99 -15.79 1.62 -5.04
N ARG A 100 -16.87 1.99 -5.76
CA ARG A 100 -16.80 2.98 -6.84
C ARG A 100 -16.44 4.38 -6.34
N GLU A 101 -17.08 4.85 -5.28
CA GLU A 101 -16.79 6.15 -4.67
C GLU A 101 -15.34 6.21 -4.20
N TYR A 102 -14.87 5.14 -3.55
CA TYR A 102 -13.49 5.00 -3.11
C TYR A 102 -12.51 5.07 -4.29
N HIS A 103 -12.74 4.30 -5.36
CA HIS A 103 -11.90 4.30 -6.56
C HIS A 103 -11.82 5.69 -7.23
N MET A 104 -12.94 6.42 -7.27
CA MET A 104 -12.95 7.81 -7.76
C MET A 104 -12.13 8.74 -6.84
N GLY A 105 -12.24 8.55 -5.52
CA GLY A 105 -11.44 9.26 -4.53
C GLY A 105 -9.94 8.98 -4.62
N LEU A 106 -9.56 7.73 -4.88
CA LEU A 106 -8.17 7.28 -5.09
C LEU A 106 -7.45 8.10 -6.15
N GLY A 107 -8.10 8.42 -7.27
CA GLY A 107 -7.48 9.27 -8.29
C GLY A 107 -7.08 10.65 -7.77
N THR A 108 -7.86 11.23 -6.86
CA THR A 108 -7.51 12.50 -6.21
C THR A 108 -6.39 12.33 -5.19
N MET A 109 -6.45 11.29 -4.35
CA MET A 109 -5.41 10.98 -3.38
C MET A 109 -4.06 10.73 -4.04
N VAL A 110 -4.02 9.93 -5.11
CA VAL A 110 -2.82 9.64 -5.89
C VAL A 110 -2.19 10.90 -6.46
N ARG A 111 -2.99 11.82 -7.04
CA ARG A 111 -2.47 13.10 -7.55
C ARG A 111 -1.82 13.95 -6.45
N GLU A 112 -2.38 13.94 -5.24
CA GLU A 112 -1.82 14.66 -4.10
C GLU A 112 -0.55 13.98 -3.56
N ILE A 113 -0.53 12.65 -3.47
CA ILE A 113 0.64 11.87 -3.03
C ILE A 113 1.82 12.04 -4.00
N ARG A 114 1.56 12.07 -5.31
CA ARG A 114 2.58 12.29 -6.35
C ARG A 114 3.33 13.62 -6.25
N LYS A 115 2.83 14.59 -5.50
CA LYS A 115 3.59 15.82 -5.19
C LYS A 115 4.83 15.54 -4.33
N TRP A 116 4.87 14.40 -3.65
CA TRP A 116 5.93 14.01 -2.72
C TRP A 116 6.61 12.69 -3.07
N ILE A 117 5.91 11.80 -3.78
CA ILE A 117 6.37 10.45 -4.17
C ILE A 117 6.08 10.27 -5.67
N ASP A 118 7.09 10.54 -6.50
CA ASP A 118 6.99 10.31 -7.95
C ASP A 118 8.34 9.77 -8.48
N PRO A 119 8.37 8.57 -9.09
CA PRO A 119 7.25 7.64 -9.24
C PRO A 119 6.77 7.07 -7.88
N ILE A 120 5.53 6.60 -7.85
CA ILE A 120 5.05 5.70 -6.78
C ILE A 120 5.58 4.31 -7.12
N ASP A 121 6.44 3.78 -6.25
CA ASP A 121 7.14 2.51 -6.43
C ASP A 121 7.35 1.86 -5.05
N SER A 122 6.89 0.62 -4.85
CA SER A 122 7.10 -0.11 -3.59
C SER A 122 8.51 -0.71 -3.45
N PHE A 123 9.30 -0.69 -4.53
CA PHE A 123 10.66 -1.21 -4.71
C PHE A 123 10.79 -2.73 -4.56
N ILE A 124 9.77 -3.41 -4.04
CA ILE A 124 9.73 -4.86 -3.85
C ILE A 124 8.87 -5.44 -4.95
N SER A 125 9.46 -6.29 -5.79
CA SER A 125 8.75 -6.91 -6.90
C SER A 125 7.56 -7.74 -6.44
N ASP A 126 6.52 -7.80 -7.28
CA ASP A 126 5.34 -8.63 -7.05
C ASP A 126 5.69 -10.09 -6.75
N PHE A 127 6.63 -10.65 -7.52
CA PHE A 127 7.08 -12.02 -7.34
C PHE A 127 7.63 -12.30 -5.93
N ASP A 128 8.49 -11.43 -5.41
CA ASP A 128 9.01 -11.53 -4.03
C ASP A 128 7.87 -11.43 -3.01
N PHE A 129 6.91 -10.53 -3.23
CA PHE A 129 5.82 -10.28 -2.30
C PHE A 129 4.82 -11.45 -2.25
N GLU A 130 4.34 -11.90 -3.41
CA GLU A 130 3.39 -13.00 -3.59
C GLU A 130 3.95 -14.33 -3.07
N LEU A 131 5.22 -14.63 -3.37
CA LEU A 131 5.85 -15.89 -2.94
C LEU A 131 6.47 -15.83 -1.55
N ASN A 132 6.32 -14.70 -0.84
CA ASN A 132 6.98 -14.46 0.43
C ASN A 132 8.47 -14.83 0.40
N ALA A 133 9.18 -14.28 -0.57
CA ALA A 133 10.58 -14.53 -0.88
C ALA A 133 11.41 -13.23 -0.80
N GLY A 134 12.72 -13.36 -0.96
CA GLY A 134 13.65 -12.22 -1.13
C GLY A 134 13.45 -11.08 -0.12
N ALA A 135 13.22 -9.88 -0.65
CA ALA A 135 13.08 -8.68 0.16
C ALA A 135 11.82 -8.67 1.03
N ALA A 136 10.69 -9.19 0.53
CA ALA A 136 9.44 -9.26 1.28
C ALA A 136 9.58 -10.19 2.50
N GLN A 137 10.15 -11.38 2.30
CA GLN A 137 10.41 -12.32 3.39
C GLN A 137 11.35 -11.73 4.44
N TYR A 138 12.40 -11.02 3.98
CA TYR A 138 13.31 -10.34 4.89
C TYR A 138 12.57 -9.33 5.76
N LEU A 139 11.74 -8.46 5.18
CA LEU A 139 10.97 -7.48 5.96
C LEU A 139 10.06 -8.15 6.99
N ARG A 140 9.37 -9.23 6.62
CA ARG A 140 8.48 -9.97 7.53
C ARG A 140 9.21 -10.62 8.71
N ARG A 141 10.47 -11.03 8.52
CA ARG A 141 11.27 -11.69 9.57
C ARG A 141 12.06 -10.73 10.43
N THR A 142 12.21 -9.47 10.01
CA THR A 142 13.04 -8.49 10.69
C THR A 142 12.16 -7.40 11.27
N THR A 143 11.55 -7.68 12.42
CA THR A 143 10.78 -6.72 13.24
C THR A 143 11.68 -6.03 14.25
#